data_AF-Q6R8C0-F1
#
_entry.id   AF-Q6R8C0-F1
#
_cell.length_a   1.000
_cell.length_b   1.000
_cell.length_c   1.000
_cell.angle_alpha   90.00
_cell.angle_beta   90.00
_cell.angle_gamma   90.00
#
_symmetry.space_group_name_H-M   'P 1'
#
loop_
_entity.id
_entity.type
_entity.pdbx_description
1 polymer ?
#
loop_
_entity_poly.entity_id
_entity_poly.type
_entity_poly.pdbx_seq_one_letter_code
_entity_poly.pdbx_strand_id
1 'polypeptide(L)'
;MNDTHRALKFIPLALARQSRADLYPSVTGTASSNRSGNRSATTNSHSATASWELDLWGKLRHTLEENRASAQASEAELANITLSAQSTLAQDYFQLRVMDQQLALYQQSITAYERYVRIIGIKYQAGSEGRDRRRQSGLLS
;
A
#
# COMPACT_ATOMS: atom_id res chain seq x y z
N MET A 1 6.73 6.85 -10.42
CA MET A 1 6.03 5.71 -9.77
C MET A 1 5.61 4.58 -10.72
N ASN A 2 6.02 4.58 -12.00
CA ASN A 2 5.63 3.52 -12.95
C ASN A 2 6.69 2.40 -13.12
N ASP A 3 7.87 2.55 -12.53
CA ASP A 3 8.98 1.61 -12.73
C ASP A 3 8.95 0.40 -11.77
N THR A 4 8.30 0.55 -10.61
CA THR A 4 8.21 -0.50 -9.58
C THR A 4 7.36 -1.69 -10.04
N HIS A 5 6.27 -1.44 -10.78
CA HIS A 5 5.41 -2.49 -11.34
C HIS A 5 6.09 -3.33 -12.42
N ARG A 6 7.08 -2.76 -13.13
CA ARG A 6 7.87 -3.48 -14.12
C ARG A 6 8.90 -4.35 -13.43
N ALA A 7 9.62 -3.82 -12.44
CA ALA A 7 10.64 -4.55 -11.67
C ALA A 7 10.11 -5.85 -11.02
N LEU A 8 8.89 -5.82 -10.45
CA LEU A 8 8.32 -6.97 -9.75
C LEU A 8 7.99 -8.16 -10.67
N LYS A 9 7.72 -7.93 -11.96
CA LYS A 9 7.46 -9.01 -12.94
C LYS A 9 8.74 -9.68 -13.45
N PHE A 10 9.89 -9.02 -13.34
CA PHE A 10 11.14 -9.53 -13.90
C PHE A 10 11.89 -10.50 -12.99
N ILE A 11 11.76 -10.35 -11.67
CA ILE A 11 12.37 -11.24 -10.68
C ILE A 11 11.95 -12.70 -10.89
N PRO A 12 10.65 -13.05 -11.02
CA PRO A 12 10.25 -14.44 -11.18
C PRO A 12 10.70 -15.06 -12.52
N LEU A 13 10.74 -14.26 -13.60
CA LEU A 13 11.22 -14.73 -14.91
C LEU A 13 12.74 -14.96 -14.92
N ALA A 14 13.51 -14.12 -14.23
CA ALA A 14 14.95 -14.28 -14.07
C ALA A 14 15.29 -15.53 -13.24
N LEU A 15 14.58 -15.76 -12.12
CA LEU A 15 14.75 -16.94 -11.28
C LEU A 15 14.40 -18.24 -12.03
N ALA A 16 13.31 -18.22 -12.81
CA ALA A 16 12.89 -19.34 -13.64
C ALA A 16 13.89 -19.65 -14.78
N ARG A 17 14.58 -18.63 -15.31
CA ARG A 17 15.64 -18.82 -16.31
C ARG A 17 16.93 -19.35 -15.70
N GLN A 18 17.31 -18.86 -14.52
CA GLN A 18 18.49 -19.31 -13.79
C GLN A 18 18.36 -20.79 -13.39
N SER A 19 17.24 -21.18 -12.79
CA SER A 19 16.98 -22.58 -12.42
C SER A 19 16.95 -23.54 -13.62
N ARG A 20 16.55 -23.05 -14.80
CA ARG A 20 16.67 -23.83 -16.05
C ARG A 20 18.10 -23.93 -16.57
N ALA A 21 18.96 -22.95 -16.29
CA ALA A 21 20.36 -22.97 -16.69
C ALA A 21 21.14 -24.07 -15.95
N ASP A 22 20.74 -24.38 -14.71
CA ASP A 22 21.33 -25.43 -13.87
C ASP A 22 21.09 -26.86 -14.43
N LEU A 23 20.19 -27.03 -15.40
CA LEU A 23 19.99 -28.29 -16.13
C LEU A 23 21.07 -28.56 -17.19
N TYR A 24 21.84 -27.53 -17.55
CA TYR A 24 22.85 -27.60 -18.59
C TYR A 24 24.25 -27.64 -17.97
N PRO A 25 25.24 -28.21 -18.68
CA PRO A 25 26.64 -28.14 -18.26
C PRO A 25 27.06 -26.68 -18.06
N SER A 26 27.73 -26.40 -16.95
CA SER A 26 28.36 -25.10 -16.71
C SER A 26 29.83 -25.16 -17.12
N VAL A 27 30.32 -24.11 -17.77
CA VAL A 27 31.74 -23.97 -18.12
C VAL A 27 32.28 -22.72 -17.45
N THR A 28 33.37 -22.89 -16.71
CA THR A 28 34.06 -21.82 -16.00
C THR A 28 35.48 -21.70 -16.53
N GLY A 29 35.91 -20.48 -16.83
CA GLY A 29 37.26 -20.17 -17.27
C GLY A 29 37.96 -19.29 -16.24
N THR A 30 39.17 -19.66 -15.85
CA THR A 30 40.01 -18.88 -14.94
C THR A 30 41.34 -18.57 -15.61
N ALA A 31 41.74 -17.30 -15.56
CA ALA A 31 43.05 -16.83 -15.97
C ALA A 31 43.66 -16.06 -14.81
N SER A 32 44.92 -16.34 -14.47
CA SER A 32 45.62 -15.65 -13.39
C SER A 32 47.06 -15.35 -13.79
N SER A 33 47.61 -14.28 -13.23
CA SER A 33 49.01 -13.89 -13.39
C SER A 33 49.55 -13.58 -12.00
N ASN A 34 50.58 -14.31 -11.58
CA ASN A 34 51.18 -14.15 -10.28
C ASN A 34 52.66 -13.75 -10.44
N ARG A 35 53.09 -12.72 -9.72
CA ARG A 35 54.47 -12.22 -9.75
C ARG A 35 55.08 -12.33 -8.36
N SER A 36 56.23 -13.00 -8.22
CA SER A 36 56.93 -13.17 -6.94
C SER A 36 58.41 -12.72 -6.99
N GLY A 37 58.94 -12.20 -5.87
CA GLY A 37 60.31 -11.67 -5.72
C GLY A 37 61.16 -12.56 -4.80
N ASN A 38 62.36 -13.01 -5.18
CA ASN A 38 63.62 -12.25 -5.22
C ASN A 38 64.28 -12.14 -6.63
N ARG A 39 63.64 -12.68 -7.68
CA ARG A 39 64.15 -12.68 -9.07
C ARG A 39 63.13 -12.23 -10.13
N SER A 40 62.03 -11.58 -9.73
CA SER A 40 60.91 -11.20 -10.61
C SER A 40 60.49 -12.33 -11.55
N ALA A 41 59.93 -13.39 -10.98
CA ALA A 41 59.31 -14.45 -11.75
C ALA A 41 57.82 -14.12 -11.93
N THR A 42 57.37 -14.04 -13.18
CA THR A 42 55.94 -13.92 -13.53
C THR A 42 55.46 -15.27 -14.02
N THR A 43 54.41 -15.80 -13.39
CA THR A 43 53.74 -17.04 -13.80
C THR A 43 52.33 -16.70 -14.23
N ASN A 44 51.99 -17.05 -15.47
CA ASN A 44 50.64 -16.95 -15.99
C ASN A 44 50.02 -18.35 -16.00
N SER A 45 48.76 -18.46 -15.60
CA SER A 45 48.00 -19.71 -15.69
C SER A 45 46.62 -19.43 -16.28
N HIS A 46 46.15 -20.38 -17.07
CA HIS A 46 44.82 -20.38 -17.67
C HIS A 46 44.24 -21.79 -17.53
N SER A 47 42.98 -21.89 -17.15
CA SER A 47 42.26 -23.15 -17.07
C SER A 47 40.80 -22.95 -17.41
N ALA A 48 40.19 -24.00 -17.96
CA ALA A 48 38.75 -24.07 -18.17
C ALA A 48 38.24 -25.37 -17.59
N THR A 49 37.16 -25.30 -16.83
CA THR A 49 36.52 -26.43 -16.16
C THR A 49 35.07 -26.49 -16.60
N ALA A 50 34.65 -27.63 -17.14
CA ALA A 50 33.26 -27.95 -17.40
C ALA A 50 32.74 -28.89 -16.32
N SER A 51 31.55 -28.60 -15.77
CA SER A 51 30.88 -29.45 -14.79
C SER A 51 29.43 -29.65 -15.19
N TRP A 52 28.94 -30.88 -15.02
CA TRP A 52 27.54 -31.24 -15.23
C TRP A 52 27.14 -32.28 -14.18
N GLU A 53 26.00 -32.06 -13.52
CA GLU A 53 25.43 -32.96 -12.51
C GLU A 53 24.23 -33.70 -13.13
N LEU A 54 24.23 -35.03 -13.05
CA LEU A 54 23.07 -35.84 -13.43
C LEU A 54 22.07 -35.85 -12.26
N ASP A 55 20.82 -35.46 -12.51
CA ASP A 55 19.75 -35.37 -11.49
C ASP A 55 19.21 -36.76 -11.08
N LEU A 56 20.04 -37.54 -10.37
CA LEU A 56 19.69 -38.90 -9.93
C LEU A 56 18.72 -38.92 -8.75
N TRP A 57 18.76 -37.89 -7.91
CA TRP A 57 18.00 -37.81 -6.65
C TRP A 57 16.87 -36.78 -6.68
N GLY A 58 16.66 -36.09 -7.81
CA GLY A 58 15.59 -35.10 -7.96
C GLY A 58 15.87 -33.73 -7.34
N LYS A 59 17.10 -33.48 -6.85
CA LYS A 59 17.50 -32.21 -6.23
C LYS A 59 17.17 -31.03 -7.13
N LEU A 60 17.50 -31.13 -8.42
CA LEU A 60 17.29 -30.04 -9.37
C LEU A 60 15.81 -29.83 -9.67
N ARG A 61 15.02 -30.91 -9.76
CA ARG A 61 13.56 -30.82 -9.88
C ARG A 61 12.93 -30.14 -8.68
N HIS A 62 13.36 -30.48 -7.46
CA HIS A 62 12.87 -29.84 -6.25
C HIS A 62 13.22 -28.34 -6.19
N THR A 63 14.44 -27.96 -6.55
CA THR A 63 14.83 -26.54 -6.65
C THR A 63 14.01 -25.78 -7.69
N LEU A 64 13.70 -26.39 -8.85
CA LEU A 64 12.85 -25.77 -9.85
C LEU A 64 11.41 -25.57 -9.33
N GLU A 65 10.88 -26.56 -8.61
CA GLU A 65 9.54 -26.48 -8.03
C GLU A 65 9.46 -25.43 -6.91
N GLU A 66 10.47 -25.36 -6.05
CA GLU A 66 10.60 -24.31 -5.03
C GLU A 66 10.63 -22.92 -5.66
N ASN A 67 11.44 -22.73 -6.71
CA ASN A 67 11.50 -21.45 -7.42
C ASN A 67 10.17 -21.04 -8.06
N ARG A 68 9.40 -22.01 -8.57
CA ARG A 68 8.04 -21.75 -9.08
C ARG A 68 7.07 -21.38 -7.96
N ALA A 69 7.11 -22.10 -6.85
CA ALA A 69 6.28 -21.81 -5.69
C ALA A 69 6.58 -20.41 -5.13
N SER A 70 7.86 -20.03 -5.06
CA SER A 70 8.30 -18.68 -4.65
C SER A 70 7.80 -17.59 -5.60
N ALA A 71 7.84 -17.85 -6.92
CA ALA A 71 7.28 -16.93 -7.91
C ALA A 71 5.76 -16.75 -7.75
N GLN A 72 5.01 -17.84 -7.56
CA GLN A 72 3.56 -17.80 -7.31
C GLN A 72 3.23 -17.08 -5.99
N ALA A 73 4.00 -17.32 -4.93
CA ALA A 73 3.84 -16.63 -3.66
C ALA A 73 4.04 -15.12 -3.80
N SER A 74 5.04 -14.69 -4.56
CA SER A 74 5.30 -13.26 -4.84
C SER A 74 4.14 -12.60 -5.59
N GLU A 75 3.53 -13.30 -6.54
CA GLU A 75 2.34 -12.82 -7.25
C GLU A 75 1.13 -12.70 -6.33
N ALA A 76 0.90 -13.71 -5.48
CA ALA A 76 -0.17 -13.70 -4.48
C ALA A 76 0.03 -12.57 -3.45
N GLU A 77 1.26 -12.30 -3.04
CA GLU A 77 1.57 -11.20 -2.12
C GLU A 77 1.28 -9.83 -2.75
N LEU A 78 1.62 -9.62 -4.02
CA LEU A 78 1.24 -8.41 -4.75
C LEU A 78 -0.28 -8.24 -4.84
N ALA A 79 -1.00 -9.32 -5.13
CA ALA A 79 -2.46 -9.31 -5.16
C ALA A 79 -3.04 -8.96 -3.77
N ASN A 80 -2.48 -9.52 -2.70
CA ASN A 80 -2.91 -9.27 -1.33
C ASN A 80 -2.65 -7.81 -0.90
N ILE A 81 -1.47 -7.25 -1.22
CA ILE A 81 -1.16 -5.83 -0.97
C ILE A 81 -2.14 -4.93 -1.71
N THR A 82 -2.45 -5.25 -2.97
CA THR A 82 -3.40 -4.48 -3.78
C THR A 82 -4.80 -4.53 -3.19
N LEU A 83 -5.27 -5.71 -2.80
CA LEU A 83 -6.58 -5.88 -2.16
C LEU A 83 -6.66 -5.14 -0.82
N SER A 84 -5.60 -5.19 -0.02
CA SER A 84 -5.49 -4.46 1.24
C SER A 84 -5.60 -2.94 1.02
N ALA A 85 -4.85 -2.41 0.04
CA ALA A 85 -4.93 -0.99 -0.30
C ALA A 85 -6.34 -0.57 -0.77
N GLN A 86 -7.00 -1.40 -1.58
CA GLN A 86 -8.38 -1.17 -2.02
C GLN A 86 -9.37 -1.22 -0.85
N SER A 87 -9.17 -2.14 0.10
CA SER A 87 -9.99 -2.25 1.31
C SER A 87 -9.86 -1.00 2.20
N THR A 88 -8.64 -0.51 2.41
CA THR A 88 -8.41 0.74 3.16
C THR A 88 -9.09 1.93 2.47
N LEU A 89 -8.93 2.05 1.16
CA LEU A 89 -9.59 3.12 0.39
C LEU A 89 -11.12 3.07 0.53
N ALA A 90 -11.72 1.88 0.48
CA ALA A 90 -13.17 1.72 0.66
C ALA A 90 -13.61 2.14 2.06
N GLN A 91 -12.86 1.73 3.10
CA GLN A 91 -13.13 2.12 4.49
C GLN A 91 -13.07 3.64 4.66
N ASP A 92 -12.01 4.28 4.16
CA ASP A 92 -11.81 5.72 4.21
C ASP A 92 -12.96 6.47 3.51
N TYR A 93 -13.38 5.99 2.33
CA TYR A 93 -14.50 6.57 1.59
C TYR A 93 -15.81 6.50 2.38
N PHE A 94 -16.15 5.33 2.94
CA PHE A 94 -17.38 5.19 3.72
C PHE A 94 -17.33 5.99 5.02
N GLN A 95 -16.17 6.07 5.68
CA GLN A 95 -16.00 6.91 6.86
C GLN A 95 -16.25 8.39 6.54
N LEU A 96 -15.67 8.89 5.44
CA LEU A 96 -15.92 10.26 4.97
C LEU A 96 -17.40 10.48 4.65
N ARG A 97 -18.05 9.52 3.96
CA ARG A 97 -19.46 9.62 3.61
C ARG A 97 -20.38 9.67 4.83
N VAL A 98 -20.07 8.90 5.88
CA VAL A 98 -20.81 8.93 7.15
C VAL A 98 -20.60 10.27 7.86
N MET A 99 -19.37 10.80 7.89
CA MET A 99 -19.08 12.11 8.47
C MET A 99 -19.84 13.24 7.75
N ASP A 100 -19.93 13.20 6.41
CA ASP A 100 -20.73 14.16 5.64
C ASP A 100 -22.21 14.13 6.03
N GLN A 101 -22.77 12.93 6.22
CA GLN A 101 -24.16 12.79 6.66
C GLN A 101 -24.37 13.30 8.08
N GLN A 102 -23.44 13.02 9.00
CA GLN A 102 -23.50 13.56 10.36
C GLN A 102 -23.42 15.08 10.36
N LEU A 103 -22.56 15.67 9.53
CA LEU A 103 -22.44 17.11 9.38
C LEU A 103 -23.75 17.73 8.87
N ALA A 104 -24.37 17.13 7.86
CA ALA A 104 -25.66 17.59 7.35
C ALA A 104 -26.77 17.54 8.42
N LEU A 105 -26.82 16.47 9.23
CA LEU A 105 -27.77 16.35 10.34
C LEU A 105 -27.55 17.40 11.43
N TYR A 106 -26.29 17.69 11.78
CA TYR A 106 -25.98 18.73 12.76
C TYR A 106 -26.33 20.13 12.26
N GLN A 107 -26.09 20.42 10.98
CA GLN A 107 -26.52 21.69 10.37
C GLN A 107 -28.03 21.88 10.46
N GLN A 108 -28.81 20.83 10.15
CA GLN A 108 -30.28 20.88 10.30
C GLN A 108 -30.70 21.14 11.75
N SER A 109 -30.01 20.53 12.70
CA SER A 109 -30.27 20.74 14.14
C SER A 109 -29.98 22.17 14.57
N ILE A 110 -28.85 22.75 14.14
CA ILE A 110 -28.51 24.16 14.39
C ILE A 110 -29.60 25.08 13.84
N THR A 111 -30.00 24.90 12.59
CA THR A 111 -31.08 25.71 11.98
C THR A 111 -32.40 25.58 12.75
N ALA A 112 -32.74 24.39 13.25
CA ALA A 112 -33.93 24.19 14.06
C ALA A 112 -33.86 24.95 15.39
N TYR A 113 -32.71 24.90 16.08
CA TYR A 113 -32.51 25.64 17.33
C TYR A 113 -32.53 27.16 17.13
N GLU A 114 -31.90 27.66 16.07
CA GLU A 114 -31.96 29.09 15.71
C GLU A 114 -33.41 29.55 15.50
N ARG A 115 -34.21 28.75 14.80
CA ARG A 115 -35.64 29.03 14.60
C ARG A 115 -36.41 29.02 15.93
N TYR A 116 -36.12 28.06 16.81
CA TYR A 116 -36.75 27.97 18.12
C TYR A 116 -36.46 29.21 19.00
N VAL A 117 -35.17 29.60 19.09
CA VAL A 117 -34.75 30.80 19.84
C VAL A 117 -35.41 32.06 19.27
N ARG A 118 -35.47 32.18 17.93
CA ARG A 118 -36.16 33.30 17.28
C ARG A 118 -37.64 33.39 17.67
N ILE A 119 -38.36 32.26 17.66
CA ILE A 119 -39.78 32.22 18.04
C ILE A 119 -39.97 32.62 19.51
N ILE A 120 -39.12 32.12 20.42
CA ILE A 120 -39.16 32.52 21.83
C ILE A 120 -38.93 34.02 21.98
N GLY A 121 -37.94 34.57 21.27
CA GLY A 121 -37.64 36.00 21.30
C GLY A 121 -38.84 36.85 20.89
N ILE A 122 -39.52 36.48 19.78
CA ILE A 122 -40.74 37.15 19.31
C ILE A 122 -41.85 37.08 20.37
N LYS A 123 -42.08 35.90 20.98
CA LYS A 123 -43.10 35.73 22.03
C LYS A 123 -42.79 36.56 23.28
N TYR A 124 -41.52 36.62 23.67
CA TYR A 124 -41.08 37.42 24.82
C TYR A 124 -41.33 38.91 24.59
N GLN A 125 -40.94 39.44 23.42
CA GLN A 125 -41.16 40.84 23.04
C GLN A 125 -42.65 41.21 23.02
N ALA A 126 -43.49 40.38 22.37
CA ALA A 126 -44.93 40.58 22.35
C ALA A 126 -45.56 40.58 23.76
N GLY A 127 -45.06 39.72 24.65
CA GLY A 127 -45.47 39.65 26.05
C GLY A 127 -45.06 40.86 26.88
N SER A 128 -43.88 41.45 26.64
CA SER A 128 -43.47 42.70 27.29
C SER A 128 -44.33 43.89 26.85
N GLU A 129 -44.57 44.05 25.56
CA GLU A 129 -45.42 45.14 25.05
C GLU A 129 -46.87 45.04 25.56
N GLY A 130 -47.40 43.82 25.63
CA GLY A 130 -48.73 43.57 26.19
C GLY A 130 -48.86 43.90 27.69
N ARG A 131 -47.75 43.87 28.46
CA ARG A 131 -47.71 44.31 29.86
C ARG A 131 -47.62 45.82 29.98
N ASP A 132 -46.81 46.47 29.15
CA ASP A 132 -46.66 47.93 29.19
C ASP A 132 -47.94 48.65 28.73
N ARG A 133 -48.64 48.14 27.71
CA ARG A 133 -49.95 48.69 27.31
C ARG A 133 -51.00 48.61 28.43
N ARG A 134 -51.02 47.52 29.20
CA ARG A 134 -51.96 47.38 30.34
C ARG A 134 -51.66 48.36 31.47
N ARG A 135 -50.38 48.66 31.72
CA ARG A 135 -49.97 49.66 32.72
C ARG A 135 -50.39 51.07 32.32
N GLN A 136 -50.26 51.43 31.04
CA GLN A 136 -50.65 52.74 30.54
C GLN A 136 -52.17 52.94 30.52
N SER A 137 -52.94 51.90 30.19
CA SER A 137 -54.41 51.97 30.27
C SER A 137 -54.94 52.05 31.70
N GLY A 138 -54.21 51.52 32.69
CA GLY A 138 -54.59 51.62 34.11
C GLY A 138 -54.17 52.93 34.78
N LEU A 139 -53.37 53.78 34.12
CA LEU A 139 -52.98 55.11 34.58
C LEU A 139 -53.84 56.24 33.99
N LEU A 140 -54.76 55.92 33.07
CA LEU A 140 -55.63 56.87 32.36
C LEU A 140 -57.12 56.74 32.74
N SER A 141 -57.44 55.96 33.78
CA SER A 141 -58.79 55.82 34.38
C SER A 141 -58.76 56.29 35.83
#